data_AF-A0AAV2K4E9-F1
#
_entry.id   AF-A0AAV2K4E9-F1
#
_cell.length_a   1.000
_cell.length_b   1.000
_cell.length_c   1.000
_cell.angle_alpha   90.00
_cell.angle_beta   90.00
_cell.angle_gamma   90.00
#
_symmetry.space_group_name_H-M   'P 1'
#
loop_
_entity.id
_entity.type
_entity.pdbx_description
1 polymer ?
#
loop_
_entity_poly.entity_id
_entity_poly.type
_entity_poly.pdbx_seq_one_letter_code
_entity_poly.pdbx_strand_id
1 'polypeptide(L)' 'MKGCLESSKCNKTENVNFLASGNTTAYAMTKTCCSTDLCNSAPAGLPGALQLALASVAAVFAAHALV' A
#
# COMPACT_ATOMS: atom_id res chain seq x y z
N MET A 1 9.08 -2.46 6.18
CA MET A 1 7.96 -3.24 6.77
C MET A 1 6.92 -2.27 7.30
N LYS A 2 5.63 -2.66 7.28
CA LYS A 2 4.53 -1.86 7.83
C LYS A 2 4.13 -2.40 9.21
N GLY A 3 3.66 -1.53 10.09
CA GLY A 3 3.24 -1.87 11.45
C GLY A 3 3.08 -0.63 12.33
N CYS A 4 2.89 -0.84 13.63
CA CYS A 4 2.91 0.21 14.63
C CYS A 4 4.37 0.50 15.06
N LEU A 5 4.67 1.78 15.31
CA LEU A 5 5.99 2.22 15.71
C LEU A 5 5.87 3.26 16.82
N GLU A 6 6.85 3.27 17.71
CA GLU A 6 6.97 4.32 18.72
C GLU A 6 7.17 5.70 18.05
N SER A 7 6.46 6.71 18.53
CA SER A 7 6.46 8.07 17.97
C SER A 7 7.86 8.68 17.83
N SER A 8 8.79 8.34 18.73
CA SER A 8 10.18 8.85 18.69
C SER A 8 11.01 8.32 17.50
N LYS A 9 10.56 7.22 16.88
CA LYS A 9 11.21 6.57 15.72
C LYS A 9 10.52 6.88 14.39
N CYS A 10 9.48 7.68 14.41
CA CYS A 10 8.73 8.09 13.23
C CYS A 10 9.47 9.14 12.40
N ASN A 11 9.27 9.10 11.08
CA ASN A 11 9.85 10.01 10.08
C ASN A 11 11.38 10.03 10.10
N LYS A 12 11.99 8.86 10.28
CA LYS A 12 13.43 8.68 10.33
C LYS A 12 13.89 7.67 9.28
N THR A 13 15.11 7.89 8.78
CA THR A 13 15.79 6.93 7.91
C THR A 13 16.81 6.17 8.75
N GLU A 14 16.71 4.84 8.74
CA GLU A 14 17.59 3.97 9.50
C GLU A 14 18.14 2.87 8.60
N ASN A 15 19.40 2.51 8.79
CA ASN A 15 19.99 1.35 8.14
C ASN A 15 19.51 0.09 8.85
N VAL A 16 18.91 -0.83 8.10
CA VAL A 16 18.45 -2.12 8.61
C VAL A 16 19.09 -3.25 7.82
N ASN A 17 19.51 -4.29 8.55
CA ASN A 17 19.98 -5.54 7.97
C ASN A 17 18.85 -6.57 8.12
N PHE A 18 18.40 -7.14 7.00
CA PHE A 18 17.30 -8.10 6.98
C PHE A 18 17.74 -9.55 7.19
N LEU A 19 19.03 -9.85 7.05
CA LEU A 19 19.59 -11.19 7.21
C LEU A 19 20.36 -11.24 8.54
N ALA A 20 20.02 -12.19 9.40
CA ALA A 20 20.68 -12.34 10.71
C ALA A 20 22.04 -13.07 10.63
N SER A 21 22.39 -13.67 9.49
CA SER A 21 23.62 -14.44 9.29
C SER A 21 24.11 -14.30 7.85
N GLY A 22 25.26 -13.67 7.65
CA GLY A 22 25.93 -13.49 6.35
C GLY A 22 26.30 -12.04 6.04
N ASN A 23 27.08 -11.82 4.98
CA ASN A 23 27.55 -10.52 4.50
C ASN A 23 26.33 -9.66 4.07
N THR A 24 25.75 -8.91 5.02
CA THR A 24 24.45 -8.25 4.84
C THR A 24 24.58 -6.90 4.18
N THR A 25 23.86 -6.68 3.09
CA THR A 25 23.62 -5.34 2.53
C THR A 25 22.81 -4.52 3.52
N ALA A 26 23.36 -3.41 3.99
CA ALA A 26 22.63 -2.43 4.79
C ALA A 26 21.68 -1.64 3.87
N TYR A 27 20.40 -1.65 4.20
CA TYR A 27 19.38 -0.90 3.46
C TYR A 27 18.96 0.33 4.27
N ALA A 28 19.09 1.51 3.66
CA ALA A 28 18.53 2.73 4.20
C ALA A 28 17.00 2.70 4.03
N MET A 29 16.28 2.57 5.14
CA MET A 29 14.83 2.51 5.16
C MET A 29 14.26 3.77 5.82
N THR A 30 13.48 4.52 5.06
CA THR A 30 12.70 5.66 5.58
C THR A 30 11.37 5.14 6.16
N LYS A 31 11.13 5.44 7.44
CA LYS A 31 9.92 5.05 8.17
C LYS A 31 8.99 6.23 8.28
N THR A 32 7.89 6.20 7.54
CA THR A 32 6.81 7.18 7.66
C THR A 32 5.72 6.64 8.58
N CYS A 33 5.24 7.48 9.50
CA CYS A 33 4.17 7.14 10.43
C CYS A 33 2.94 8.01 10.23
N CYS A 34 1.82 7.54 10.78
CA CYS A 34 0.54 8.22 10.84
C CYS A 34 -0.15 7.84 12.16
N SER A 35 -1.08 8.68 12.63
CA SER A 35 -1.60 8.64 14.01
C SER A 35 -2.97 7.99 14.17
N THR A 36 -3.59 7.55 13.07
CA THR A 36 -4.92 6.91 13.08
C THR A 36 -4.80 5.41 12.85
N ASP A 37 -5.77 4.64 13.34
CA ASP A 37 -5.77 3.19 13.11
C ASP A 37 -5.86 2.87 11.61
N LEU A 38 -5.15 1.82 11.18
CA LEU A 38 -5.08 1.33 9.80
C LEU A 38 -4.56 2.35 8.77
N CYS A 39 -3.99 3.48 9.20
CA CYS A 39 -3.54 4.57 8.32
C CYS A 39 -2.39 4.21 7.38
N ASN A 40 -1.62 3.17 7.70
CA ASN A 40 -0.51 2.66 6.89
C ASN A 40 -0.96 1.57 5.88
N SER A 41 -2.27 1.42 5.70
CA SER A 41 -2.83 0.53 4.68
C SER A 41 -2.43 0.98 3.26
N ALA A 42 -2.43 0.04 2.32
CA ALA A 42 -2.31 0.39 0.90
C ALA A 42 -3.43 1.37 0.50
N PRO A 43 -3.24 2.19 -0.55
CA PRO A 43 -4.28 3.11 -1.01
C PRO A 43 -5.61 2.39 -1.12
N ALA A 44 -6.65 2.92 -0.46
CA ALA A 44 -7.99 2.34 -0.39
C ALA A 44 -8.77 2.41 -1.72
N GLY A 45 -8.08 2.51 -2.86
CA GLY A 45 -8.67 2.45 -4.18
C GLY A 45 -8.91 1.00 -4.59
N LEU A 46 -10.08 0.71 -5.15
CA LEU A 46 -10.28 -0.53 -5.90
C LEU A 46 -9.14 -0.65 -6.92
N PRO A 47 -8.50 -1.82 -7.05
CA PRO A 47 -7.47 -2.02 -8.05
C PRO A 47 -8.02 -1.59 -9.41
N GLY A 48 -7.27 -0.81 -10.18
CA GLY A 48 -7.77 -0.19 -11.42
C GLY A 48 -8.40 -1.17 -12.40
N ALA A 49 -7.95 -2.44 -12.39
CA ALA A 49 -8.55 -3.53 -13.16
C ALA A 49 -10.01 -3.82 -12.77
N LEU A 50 -10.36 -3.73 -11.49
CA LEU A 50 -11.73 -3.96 -11.00
C LEU A 50 -12.68 -2.82 -11.39
N GLN A 51 -12.20 -1.57 -11.36
CA GLN A 51 -12.96 -0.41 -11.86
C GLN A 51 -13.29 -0.58 -13.36
N LEU A 52 -12.31 -1.03 -14.14
CA LEU A 52 -12.46 -1.24 -15.59
C LEU A 52 -13.45 -2.38 -15.89
N ALA A 53 -13.41 -3.47 -15.13
CA ALA A 53 -14.34 -4.59 -15.25
C ALA A 53 -15.78 -4.19 -14.88
N LEU A 54 -15.97 -3.37 -13.83
CA LEU A 54 -17.30 -2.87 -13.48
C LEU A 54 -17.87 -1.94 -14.56
N ALA A 55 -17.02 -1.06 -15.10
CA ALA A 55 -17.42 -0.14 -16.16
C ALA A 55 -17.79 -0.86 -17.47
N SER A 56 -17.03 -1.89 -17.85
CA SER A 56 -17.32 -2.66 -19.07
C SER A 56 -18.64 -3.45 -18.94
N VAL A 57 -18.88 -4.08 -17.79
CA VAL A 57 -20.14 -4.77 -17.52
C VAL A 57 -21.31 -3.78 -17.53
N ALA A 58 -21.19 -2.64 -16.84
CA ALA A 58 -22.21 -1.60 -16.83
C ALA A 58 -22.53 -1.06 -18.24
N ALA A 59 -21.51 -0.86 -19.08
CA ALA A 59 -21.69 -0.41 -20.46
C ALA A 59 -22.48 -1.40 -21.31
N VAL A 60 -22.26 -2.71 -21.14
CA VAL A 60 -23.03 -3.76 -21.85
C VAL A 60 -24.49 -3.75 -21.43
N PHE A 61 -24.78 -3.63 -20.13
CA PHE A 61 -26.16 -3.55 -19.64
C PHE A 61 -26.86 -2.27 -20.11
N ALA A 62 -26.17 -1.13 -20.10
CA ALA A 62 -26.73 0.14 -20.59
C ALA A 62 -27.02 0.08 -22.10
N ALA A 63 -26.13 -0.51 -22.89
CA ALA A 63 -26.36 -0.73 -24.32
C ALA A 63 -27.56 -1.66 -24.59
N HIS A 64 -27.74 -2.70 -23.76
CA HIS A 64 -28.88 -3.61 -23.88
C HIS A 64 -30.22 -2.95 -23.52
N ALA A 65 -30.25 -2.02 -22.56
CA ALA A 65 -31.45 -1.30 -22.17
C ALA A 65 -31.93 -0.25 -23.19
N LEU A 66 -31.08 0.11 -24.16
CA LEU A 66 -31.35 1.10 -25.20
C LEU A 66 -31.82 0.48 -26.54
N VAL A 67 -31.95 -0.85 -26.60
CA VAL A 67 -32.42 -1.62 -27.76
C VAL A 67 -33.85 -2.13 -27.53
#